data_AF-A0A1V4EAP0-F1
#
_entry.id   AF-A0A1V4EAP0-F1
#
_cell.length_a   1.000
_cell.length_b   1.000
_cell.length_c   1.000
_cell.angle_alpha   90.00
_cell.angle_beta   90.00
_cell.angle_gamma   90.00
#
_symmetry.space_group_name_H-M   'P 1'
#
loop_
_entity.id
_entity.type
_entity.pdbx_description
1 polymer ?
#
loop_
_entity_poly.entity_id
_entity_poly.type
_entity_poly.pdbx_seq_one_letter_code
_entity_poly.pdbx_strand_id
1 'polypeptide(L)'
;MLRRIAAKADTLEVEREKRRLLLIAVTGFGARVPLERFVADPDAACFVAYYTARRKLRREFSLSGRDNPFDEIAEVLLRRCGDDADWWMIAQVRPTRDVLDRLTDGERGRLLGQWSAVMRHTARLLGRRWRPAMDRTTMIVRPGDDSSTWNSLAGAYNAARAGWLACLAALDALELLDVSCPGKAMRLMAADLAAWHRSTGGDVDPGTRVWAALPPPWEVLDGTASCTRADVEAACRTAGLDPEKSGWTAPAPKRRVAVFRPTPELVHGVAVADPVWAALLRRAGVFSGRTVRPDLAPDALRGLQGGVVTGDLPPIVETN
;
A
#
# COMPACT_ATOMS: atom_id res chain seq x y z
N MET A 1 -7.36 -40.23 -4.69
CA MET A 1 -6.76 -39.62 -3.47
C MET A 1 -5.57 -38.71 -3.81
N LEU A 2 -4.55 -39.19 -4.54
CA LEU A 2 -3.35 -38.40 -4.89
C LEU A 2 -3.66 -37.09 -5.66
N ARG A 3 -4.56 -37.10 -6.65
CA ARG A 3 -4.98 -35.87 -7.37
C ARG A 3 -5.58 -34.79 -6.45
N ARG A 4 -6.33 -35.20 -5.41
CA ARG A 4 -6.93 -34.28 -4.44
C ARG A 4 -5.88 -33.69 -3.49
N ILE A 5 -4.88 -34.49 -3.12
CA ILE A 5 -3.76 -34.03 -2.29
C ILE A 5 -2.88 -33.06 -3.09
N ALA A 6 -2.57 -33.37 -4.35
CA ALA A 6 -1.84 -32.48 -5.25
C ALA A 6 -2.55 -31.13 -5.43
N ALA A 7 -3.85 -31.15 -5.78
CA ALA A 7 -4.63 -29.91 -5.92
C ALA A 7 -4.68 -29.08 -4.62
N LYS A 8 -4.71 -29.74 -3.45
CA LYS A 8 -4.68 -29.06 -2.15
C LYS A 8 -3.29 -28.48 -1.84
N ALA A 9 -2.22 -29.17 -2.24
CA ALA A 9 -0.85 -28.66 -2.12
C ALA A 9 -0.66 -27.42 -3.00
N ASP A 10 -1.11 -27.45 -4.26
CA ASP A 10 -1.06 -26.30 -5.18
C ASP A 10 -1.82 -25.10 -4.60
N THR A 11 -3.02 -25.33 -4.07
CA THR A 11 -3.81 -24.28 -3.41
C THR A 11 -3.07 -23.69 -2.22
N LEU A 12 -2.48 -24.55 -1.37
CA LEU A 12 -1.73 -24.10 -0.20
C LEU A 12 -0.49 -23.28 -0.59
N GLU A 13 0.21 -23.66 -1.65
CA GLU A 13 1.35 -22.92 -2.17
C GLU A 13 0.94 -21.52 -2.66
N VAL A 14 -0.16 -21.44 -3.42
CA VAL A 14 -0.73 -20.17 -3.89
C VAL A 14 -1.11 -19.27 -2.70
N GLU A 15 -1.78 -19.81 -1.69
CA GLU A 15 -2.19 -19.02 -0.50
C GLU A 15 -1.00 -18.60 0.36
N ARG A 16 0.03 -19.43 0.49
CA ARG A 16 1.30 -19.06 1.14
C ARG A 16 2.00 -17.93 0.41
N GLU A 17 2.06 -18.00 -0.91
CA GLU A 17 2.68 -16.97 -1.73
C GLU A 17 1.90 -15.65 -1.67
N LYS A 18 0.57 -15.70 -1.77
CA LYS A 18 -0.30 -14.53 -1.56
C LYS A 18 -0.04 -13.89 -0.20
N ARG A 19 -0.02 -14.69 0.88
CA ARG A 19 0.27 -14.19 2.23
C ARG A 19 1.65 -13.55 2.31
N ARG A 20 2.67 -14.15 1.69
CA ARG A 20 4.02 -13.61 1.64
C ARG A 20 4.05 -12.23 0.97
N LEU A 21 3.44 -12.11 -0.21
CA LEU A 21 3.39 -10.84 -0.96
C LEU A 21 2.59 -9.77 -0.23
N LEU A 22 1.47 -10.15 0.40
CA LEU A 22 0.69 -9.26 1.26
C LEU A 22 1.51 -8.70 2.42
N LEU A 23 2.30 -9.54 3.08
CA LEU A 23 3.20 -9.09 4.14
C LEU A 23 4.27 -8.15 3.59
N ILE A 24 4.91 -8.48 2.46
CA ILE A 24 5.92 -7.61 1.85
C ILE A 24 5.34 -6.24 1.47
N ALA A 25 4.12 -6.19 0.93
CA ALA A 25 3.43 -4.96 0.59
C ALA A 25 3.28 -4.01 1.79
N VAL A 26 3.09 -4.57 2.99
CA VAL A 26 2.76 -3.82 4.20
C VAL A 26 3.96 -3.60 5.11
N THR A 27 4.88 -4.55 5.22
CA THR A 27 5.99 -4.50 6.19
C THR A 27 7.36 -4.55 5.54
N GLY A 28 7.45 -4.64 4.20
CA GLY A 28 8.69 -5.05 3.55
C GLY A 28 9.13 -6.42 4.01
N PHE A 29 10.43 -6.63 4.16
CA PHE A 29 11.01 -7.91 4.51
C PHE A 29 11.08 -8.20 6.01
N GLY A 30 10.40 -7.40 6.85
CA GLY A 30 10.40 -7.57 8.31
C GLY A 30 10.00 -8.98 8.77
N ALA A 31 9.06 -9.63 8.07
CA ALA A 31 8.65 -11.00 8.38
C ALA A 31 9.72 -12.08 8.06
N ARG A 32 10.86 -11.69 7.47
CA ARG A 32 11.98 -12.56 7.13
C ARG A 32 13.19 -12.35 8.06
N VAL A 33 13.09 -11.44 9.02
CA VAL A 33 14.14 -11.22 10.01
C VAL A 33 14.16 -12.43 10.96
N PRO A 34 15.29 -13.14 11.09
CA PRO A 34 15.42 -14.26 12.04
C PRO A 34 15.23 -13.79 13.48
N LEU A 35 14.66 -14.64 14.32
CA LEU A 35 14.38 -14.30 15.73
C LEU A 35 15.68 -13.94 16.47
N GLU A 36 16.75 -14.67 16.23
CA GLU A 36 18.04 -14.50 16.87
C GLU A 36 18.62 -13.11 16.59
N ARG A 37 18.50 -12.66 15.33
CA ARG A 37 18.92 -11.31 14.92
C ARG A 37 18.00 -10.24 15.51
N PHE A 38 16.69 -10.51 15.52
CA PHE A 38 15.70 -9.59 16.06
C PHE A 38 15.89 -9.33 17.56
N VAL A 39 16.26 -10.33 18.36
CA VAL A 39 16.49 -10.13 19.80
C VAL A 39 17.88 -9.61 20.14
N ALA A 40 18.84 -9.72 19.22
CA ALA A 40 20.22 -9.28 19.44
C ALA A 40 20.38 -7.75 19.49
N ASP A 41 19.49 -7.00 18.83
CA ASP A 41 19.47 -5.53 18.87
C ASP A 41 18.06 -5.03 19.26
N PRO A 42 17.82 -4.77 20.57
CA PRO A 42 16.55 -4.28 21.06
C PRO A 42 16.12 -2.93 20.46
N ASP A 43 17.05 -2.05 20.10
CA ASP A 43 16.73 -0.70 19.63
C ASP A 43 16.16 -0.75 18.22
N ALA A 44 16.89 -1.43 17.33
CA ALA A 44 16.41 -1.70 15.98
C ALA A 44 15.13 -2.56 16.01
N ALA A 45 15.03 -3.53 16.91
CA ALA A 45 13.84 -4.38 17.05
C ALA A 45 12.60 -3.60 17.48
N CYS A 46 12.73 -2.69 18.46
CA CYS A 46 11.66 -1.80 18.89
C CYS A 46 11.17 -0.92 17.73
N PHE A 47 12.09 -0.31 16.98
CA PHE A 47 11.75 0.48 15.80
C PHE A 47 11.01 -0.37 14.75
N VAL A 48 11.55 -1.53 14.38
CA VAL A 48 10.96 -2.40 13.36
C VAL A 48 9.59 -2.92 13.78
N ALA A 49 9.42 -3.37 15.03
CA ALA A 49 8.13 -3.81 15.55
C ALA A 49 7.10 -2.67 15.48
N TYR A 50 7.45 -1.49 15.99
CA TYR A 50 6.55 -0.35 16.02
C TYR A 50 6.16 0.11 14.61
N TYR A 51 7.16 0.35 13.75
CA TYR A 51 6.93 0.85 12.39
C TYR A 51 6.12 -0.13 11.54
N THR A 52 6.41 -1.43 11.63
CA THR A 52 5.62 -2.44 10.90
C THR A 52 4.21 -2.60 11.46
N ALA A 53 3.99 -2.42 12.77
CA ALA A 53 2.66 -2.39 13.37
C ALA A 53 1.85 -1.18 12.88
N ARG A 54 2.44 0.03 12.86
CA ARG A 54 1.80 1.25 12.32
C ARG A 54 1.41 1.09 10.85
N ARG A 55 2.28 0.48 10.04
CA ARG A 55 1.96 0.21 8.61
C ARG A 55 0.79 -0.76 8.43
N LYS A 56 0.49 -1.62 9.41
CA LYS A 56 -0.60 -2.61 9.41
C LYS A 56 -1.94 -2.08 9.94
N LEU A 57 -1.98 -0.87 10.49
CA LEU A 57 -3.23 -0.35 11.04
C LEU A 57 -4.35 -0.28 10.01
N ARG A 58 -5.56 -0.55 10.47
CA ARG A 58 -6.77 -0.43 9.66
C ARG A 58 -6.95 1.04 9.30
N ARG A 59 -7.43 1.26 8.08
CA ARG A 59 -7.50 2.57 7.45
C ARG A 59 -8.81 3.24 7.81
N GLU A 60 -8.71 4.51 8.15
CA GLU A 60 -9.86 5.40 8.07
C GLU A 60 -10.20 5.61 6.58
N PHE A 61 -11.50 5.65 6.25
CA PHE A 61 -11.97 6.11 4.96
C PHE A 61 -11.88 7.63 4.98
N SER A 62 -10.91 8.18 4.27
CA SER A 62 -10.75 9.62 4.10
C SER A 62 -10.55 9.98 2.63
N LEU A 63 -10.99 11.18 2.27
CA LEU A 63 -10.71 11.79 0.96
C LEU A 63 -9.27 12.35 0.89
N SER A 64 -8.61 12.54 2.04
CA SER A 64 -7.29 13.17 2.18
C SER A 64 -6.11 12.19 2.01
N GLY A 65 -6.39 10.90 1.79
CA GLY A 65 -5.39 9.89 1.48
C GLY A 65 -4.77 9.23 2.72
N ARG A 66 -3.61 8.59 2.56
CA ARG A 66 -3.01 7.73 3.59
C ARG A 66 -2.09 8.51 4.54
N ASP A 67 -2.32 8.34 5.83
CA ASP A 67 -1.41 8.77 6.89
C ASP A 67 -0.01 8.20 6.73
N ASN A 68 0.98 9.02 7.05
CA ASN A 68 2.37 8.60 7.08
C ASN A 68 2.58 7.66 8.28
N PRO A 69 2.98 6.38 8.08
CA PRO A 69 3.23 5.46 9.19
C PRO A 69 4.46 5.80 10.02
N PHE A 70 5.27 6.77 9.58
CA PHE A 70 6.40 7.32 10.32
C PHE A 70 5.94 8.55 11.12
N ASP A 71 5.56 8.31 12.38
CA ASP A 71 5.13 9.31 13.34
C ASP A 71 6.23 9.64 14.37
N GLU A 72 5.92 10.53 15.33
CA GLU A 72 6.84 10.98 16.37
C GLU A 72 7.44 9.81 17.18
N ILE A 73 6.67 8.75 17.43
CA ILE A 73 7.18 7.58 18.17
C ILE A 73 8.13 6.78 17.28
N ALA A 74 7.78 6.56 16.01
CA ALA A 74 8.69 5.93 15.06
C ALA A 74 10.00 6.73 14.92
N GLU A 75 9.93 8.06 14.95
CA GLU A 75 11.10 8.93 14.90
C GLU A 75 11.98 8.80 16.16
N VAL A 76 11.38 8.84 17.36
CA VAL A 76 12.13 8.65 18.62
C VAL A 76 12.82 7.28 18.65
N LEU A 77 12.12 6.22 18.24
CA LEU A 77 12.69 4.87 18.20
C LEU A 77 13.82 4.75 17.17
N LEU A 78 13.69 5.39 16.00
CA LEU A 78 14.76 5.41 15.01
C LEU A 78 15.99 6.20 15.51
N ARG A 79 15.77 7.33 16.19
CA ARG A 79 16.86 8.16 16.76
C ARG A 79 17.62 7.46 17.89
N ARG A 80 16.98 6.51 18.57
CA ARG A 80 17.62 5.69 19.60
C ARG A 80 18.62 4.69 19.01
N CYS A 81 18.48 4.33 17.73
CA CYS A 81 19.42 3.45 17.04
C CYS A 81 20.76 4.17 16.84
N GLY A 82 21.80 3.69 17.53
CA GLY A 82 23.17 4.18 17.38
C GLY A 82 23.86 3.70 16.10
N ASP A 83 25.15 3.96 15.98
CA ASP A 83 25.93 3.54 14.80
C ASP A 83 26.09 2.02 14.72
N ASP A 84 26.17 1.33 15.86
CA ASP A 84 26.25 -0.13 15.97
C ASP A 84 24.90 -0.85 15.84
N ALA A 85 23.81 -0.10 15.64
CA ALA A 85 22.50 -0.71 15.44
C ALA A 85 22.48 -1.56 14.16
N ASP A 86 21.58 -2.55 14.12
CA ASP A 86 21.35 -3.41 12.98
C ASP A 86 20.57 -2.67 11.88
N TRP A 87 21.28 -1.77 11.19
CA TRP A 87 20.75 -0.96 10.10
C TRP A 87 20.22 -1.81 8.95
N TRP A 88 20.77 -3.01 8.74
CA TRP A 88 20.23 -3.98 7.78
C TRP A 88 18.81 -4.41 8.14
N MET A 89 18.56 -4.73 9.42
CA MET A 89 17.22 -5.07 9.90
C MET A 89 16.23 -3.91 9.70
N ILE A 90 16.65 -2.67 9.95
CA ILE A 90 15.84 -1.46 9.73
C ILE A 90 15.54 -1.26 8.24
N ALA A 91 16.56 -1.39 7.37
CA ALA A 91 16.45 -1.20 5.93
C ALA A 91 15.48 -2.17 5.26
N GLN A 92 15.34 -3.39 5.81
CA GLN A 92 14.39 -4.39 5.34
C GLN A 92 12.93 -3.92 5.40
N VAL A 93 12.60 -2.98 6.29
CA VAL A 93 11.23 -2.47 6.46
C VAL A 93 11.06 -1.01 6.04
N ARG A 94 12.13 -0.21 6.08
CA ARG A 94 12.17 1.22 5.73
C ARG A 94 13.40 1.53 4.85
N PRO A 95 13.36 1.21 3.54
CA PRO A 95 14.43 1.54 2.61
C PRO A 95 14.34 3.02 2.21
N THR A 96 14.65 3.93 3.11
CA THR A 96 14.75 5.37 2.83
C THR A 96 16.22 5.79 2.82
N ARG A 97 16.54 6.91 2.16
CA ARG A 97 17.92 7.37 2.02
C ARG A 97 18.68 7.44 3.35
N ASP A 98 18.10 8.04 4.38
CA ASP A 98 18.66 8.13 5.73
C ASP A 98 18.98 6.78 6.40
N VAL A 99 18.34 5.69 5.96
CA VAL A 99 18.61 4.32 6.44
C VAL A 99 19.58 3.60 5.50
N LEU A 100 19.41 3.76 4.19
CA LEU A 100 20.26 3.11 3.19
C LEU A 100 21.68 3.64 3.20
N ASP A 101 21.89 4.91 3.57
CA ASP A 101 23.20 5.52 3.74
C ASP A 101 24.00 4.89 4.90
N ARG A 102 23.35 4.15 5.80
CA ARG A 102 23.98 3.39 6.88
C ARG A 102 24.45 2.00 6.46
N LEU A 103 24.13 1.57 5.25
CA LEU A 103 24.48 0.25 4.74
C LEU A 103 25.74 0.28 3.89
N THR A 104 26.46 -0.83 3.92
CA THR A 104 27.53 -1.10 2.95
C THR A 104 26.97 -1.18 1.52
N ASP A 105 27.80 -0.95 0.51
CA ASP A 105 27.40 -1.11 -0.90
C ASP A 105 26.88 -2.54 -1.18
N GLY A 106 27.53 -3.55 -0.59
CA GLY A 106 27.13 -4.95 -0.74
C GLY A 106 25.73 -5.22 -0.17
N GLU A 107 25.39 -4.63 0.96
CA GLU A 107 24.04 -4.70 1.53
C GLU A 107 23.02 -3.96 0.67
N ARG A 108 23.32 -2.73 0.22
CA ARG A 108 22.46 -1.98 -0.71
C ARG A 108 22.17 -2.79 -1.98
N GLY A 109 23.20 -3.40 -2.57
CA GLY A 109 23.07 -4.28 -3.73
C GLY A 109 22.23 -5.54 -3.44
N ARG A 110 22.42 -6.17 -2.29
CA ARG A 110 21.61 -7.32 -1.85
C ARG A 110 20.13 -6.94 -1.71
N LEU A 111 19.84 -5.78 -1.10
CA LEU A 111 18.48 -5.30 -0.91
C LEU A 111 17.82 -4.91 -2.24
N LEU A 112 18.57 -4.26 -3.15
CA LEU A 112 18.15 -4.00 -4.53
C LEU A 112 17.70 -5.28 -5.23
N GLY A 113 18.52 -6.34 -5.15
CA GLY A 113 18.21 -7.65 -5.74
C GLY A 113 16.95 -8.27 -5.16
N GLN A 114 16.75 -8.19 -3.84
CA GLN A 114 15.53 -8.70 -3.19
C GLN A 114 14.27 -7.96 -3.65
N TRP A 115 14.32 -6.62 -3.70
CA TRP A 115 13.18 -5.83 -4.18
C TRP A 115 12.88 -6.08 -5.66
N SER A 116 13.92 -6.15 -6.50
CA SER A 116 13.79 -6.49 -7.93
C SER A 116 13.14 -7.86 -8.14
N ALA A 117 13.53 -8.87 -7.36
CA ALA A 117 12.95 -10.21 -7.44
C ALA A 117 11.44 -10.22 -7.11
N VAL A 118 11.03 -9.53 -6.03
CA VAL A 118 9.62 -9.40 -5.67
C VAL A 118 8.85 -8.60 -6.71
N MET A 119 9.43 -7.50 -7.21
CA MET A 119 8.82 -6.66 -8.23
C MET A 119 8.53 -7.47 -9.51
N ARG A 120 9.53 -8.19 -10.05
CA ARG A 120 9.39 -9.04 -11.24
C ARG A 120 8.44 -10.22 -11.02
N HIS A 121 8.46 -10.83 -9.84
CA HIS A 121 7.52 -11.90 -9.52
C HIS A 121 6.08 -11.39 -9.50
N THR A 122 5.84 -10.28 -8.80
CA THR A 122 4.50 -9.69 -8.66
C THR A 122 3.98 -9.15 -9.98
N ALA A 123 4.84 -8.54 -10.81
CA ALA A 123 4.48 -8.10 -12.14
C ALA A 123 3.96 -9.25 -13.02
N ARG A 124 4.65 -10.40 -13.03
CA ARG A 124 4.19 -11.60 -13.75
C ARG A 124 2.82 -12.07 -13.27
N LEU A 125 2.57 -12.03 -11.95
CA LEU A 125 1.26 -12.38 -11.39
C LEU A 125 0.17 -11.37 -11.79
N LEU A 126 0.50 -10.07 -11.84
CA LEU A 126 -0.40 -9.03 -12.36
C LEU A 126 -0.75 -9.29 -13.82
N GLY A 127 0.24 -9.57 -14.68
CA GLY A 127 0.01 -9.88 -16.10
C GLY A 127 -0.89 -11.09 -16.31
N ARG A 128 -0.72 -12.17 -15.52
CA ARG A 128 -1.62 -13.35 -15.55
C ARG A 128 -3.06 -13.05 -15.09
N ARG A 129 -3.24 -12.02 -14.27
CA ARG A 129 -4.54 -11.62 -13.72
C ARG A 129 -5.20 -10.48 -14.49
N TRP A 130 -4.44 -9.80 -15.33
CA TRP A 130 -4.95 -8.75 -16.20
C TRP A 130 -6.04 -9.30 -17.12
N ARG A 131 -7.13 -8.54 -17.25
CA ARG A 131 -8.22 -8.85 -18.16
C ARG A 131 -8.45 -7.63 -19.05
N PRO A 132 -8.62 -7.79 -20.38
CA PRO A 132 -8.92 -6.67 -21.26
C PRO A 132 -10.18 -5.88 -20.87
N ALA A 133 -11.12 -6.50 -20.15
CA ALA A 133 -12.33 -5.85 -19.65
C ALA A 133 -12.09 -4.86 -18.48
N MET A 134 -10.92 -4.93 -17.83
CA MET A 134 -10.52 -3.98 -16.80
C MET A 134 -10.11 -2.67 -17.49
N ASP A 135 -10.88 -1.62 -17.24
CA ASP A 135 -10.63 -0.32 -17.85
C ASP A 135 -9.45 0.39 -17.18
N ARG A 136 -8.34 0.53 -17.92
CA ARG A 136 -7.12 1.19 -17.44
C ARG A 136 -7.31 2.67 -17.15
N THR A 137 -8.27 3.32 -17.80
CA THR A 137 -8.46 4.77 -17.72
C THR A 137 -9.21 5.18 -16.46
N THR A 138 -10.03 4.29 -15.91
CA THR A 138 -10.84 4.55 -14.72
C THR A 138 -10.42 3.71 -13.52
N MET A 139 -9.97 2.47 -13.75
CA MET A 139 -9.67 1.49 -12.69
C MET A 139 -10.83 1.32 -11.69
N ILE A 140 -12.08 1.47 -12.13
CA ILE A 140 -13.26 1.28 -11.28
C ILE A 140 -13.70 -0.20 -11.34
N VAL A 141 -13.98 -0.79 -10.17
CA VAL A 141 -14.45 -2.19 -10.05
C VAL A 141 -15.73 -2.40 -10.85
N ARG A 142 -15.77 -3.49 -11.61
CA ARG A 142 -16.95 -3.99 -12.34
C ARG A 142 -17.39 -5.37 -11.81
N PRO A 143 -18.65 -5.78 -12.06
CA PRO A 143 -19.09 -7.14 -11.75
C PRO A 143 -18.15 -8.19 -12.35
N GLY A 144 -17.68 -9.14 -11.53
CA GLY A 144 -16.76 -10.20 -11.93
C GLY A 144 -15.27 -9.89 -11.75
N ASP A 145 -14.90 -8.68 -11.31
CA ASP A 145 -13.53 -8.33 -10.96
C ASP A 145 -13.11 -8.93 -9.61
N ASP A 146 -11.93 -9.55 -9.57
CA ASP A 146 -11.27 -9.97 -8.34
C ASP A 146 -10.40 -8.82 -7.80
N SER A 147 -11.07 -7.75 -7.35
CA SER A 147 -10.42 -6.54 -6.86
C SER A 147 -9.54 -6.78 -5.64
N SER A 148 -9.90 -7.75 -4.80
CA SER A 148 -9.12 -8.19 -3.64
C SER A 148 -7.75 -8.72 -4.04
N THR A 149 -7.70 -9.70 -4.96
CA THR A 149 -6.42 -10.25 -5.43
C THR A 149 -5.62 -9.20 -6.22
N TRP A 150 -6.28 -8.46 -7.12
CA TRP A 150 -5.62 -7.42 -7.91
C TRP A 150 -4.98 -6.35 -7.02
N ASN A 151 -5.72 -5.80 -6.06
CA ASN A 151 -5.22 -4.72 -5.18
C ASN A 151 -4.09 -5.17 -4.26
N SER A 152 -4.10 -6.45 -3.87
CA SER A 152 -3.03 -7.08 -3.10
C SER A 152 -1.75 -7.17 -3.92
N LEU A 153 -1.82 -7.66 -5.15
CA LEU A 153 -0.69 -7.75 -6.06
C LEU A 153 -0.17 -6.35 -6.46
N ALA A 154 -1.05 -5.43 -6.84
CA ALA A 154 -0.66 -4.05 -7.16
C ALA A 154 0.02 -3.36 -5.97
N GLY A 155 -0.46 -3.63 -4.74
CA GLY A 155 0.17 -3.17 -3.50
C GLY A 155 1.58 -3.73 -3.30
N ALA A 156 1.77 -5.03 -3.46
CA ALA A 156 3.08 -5.68 -3.33
C ALA A 156 4.06 -5.20 -4.41
N TYR A 157 3.59 -5.08 -5.66
CA TYR A 157 4.37 -4.56 -6.78
C TYR A 157 4.85 -3.13 -6.51
N ASN A 158 3.94 -2.22 -6.13
CA ASN A 158 4.29 -0.83 -5.87
C ASN A 158 5.23 -0.67 -4.67
N ALA A 159 5.07 -1.49 -3.61
CA ALA A 159 5.98 -1.50 -2.48
C ALA A 159 7.38 -1.97 -2.90
N ALA A 160 7.46 -3.04 -3.70
CA ALA A 160 8.73 -3.56 -4.19
C ALA A 160 9.43 -2.58 -5.16
N ARG A 161 8.65 -1.96 -6.06
CA ARG A 161 9.12 -0.92 -6.96
C ARG A 161 9.68 0.29 -6.19
N ALA A 162 8.99 0.74 -5.14
CA ALA A 162 9.45 1.85 -4.32
C ALA A 162 10.77 1.50 -3.59
N GLY A 163 10.88 0.29 -3.03
CA GLY A 163 12.12 -0.19 -2.42
C GLY A 163 13.28 -0.33 -3.43
N TRP A 164 12.98 -0.81 -4.64
CA TRP A 164 13.94 -0.89 -5.73
C TRP A 164 14.45 0.49 -6.16
N LEU A 165 13.56 1.47 -6.38
CA LEU A 165 13.95 2.86 -6.68
C LEU A 165 14.79 3.47 -5.57
N ALA A 166 14.44 3.23 -4.31
CA ALA A 166 15.21 3.73 -3.17
C ALA A 166 16.63 3.16 -3.14
N CYS A 167 16.79 1.86 -3.43
CA CYS A 167 18.11 1.25 -3.52
C CYS A 167 18.91 1.77 -4.72
N LEU A 168 18.27 1.99 -5.88
CA LEU A 168 18.95 2.62 -7.03
C LEU A 168 19.44 4.02 -6.68
N ALA A 169 18.61 4.83 -6.04
CA ALA A 169 19.00 6.17 -5.62
C ALA A 169 20.15 6.16 -4.61
N ALA A 170 20.14 5.21 -3.66
CA ALA A 170 21.21 5.07 -2.68
C ALA A 170 22.52 4.49 -3.27
N LEU A 171 22.47 3.96 -4.51
CA LEU A 171 23.63 3.47 -5.26
C LEU A 171 24.03 4.44 -6.38
N ASP A 172 23.44 5.64 -6.43
CA ASP A 172 23.60 6.62 -7.51
C ASP A 172 23.35 6.03 -8.92
N ALA A 173 22.49 5.01 -9.01
CA ALA A 173 22.24 4.22 -10.21
C ALA A 173 20.87 4.51 -10.85
N LEU A 174 20.29 5.69 -10.60
CA LEU A 174 18.97 6.03 -11.15
C LEU A 174 18.98 6.11 -12.66
N GLU A 175 20.11 6.43 -13.31
CA GLU A 175 20.31 6.43 -14.77
C GLU A 175 19.89 5.13 -15.47
N LEU A 176 19.83 4.01 -14.75
CA LEU A 176 19.27 2.76 -15.29
C LEU A 176 17.80 2.89 -15.72
N LEU A 177 17.07 3.87 -15.18
CA LEU A 177 15.70 4.19 -15.61
C LEU A 177 15.64 4.74 -17.04
N ASP A 178 16.73 5.29 -17.56
CA ASP A 178 16.78 5.79 -18.94
C ASP A 178 16.71 4.63 -19.95
N VAL A 179 17.08 3.43 -19.52
CA VAL A 179 16.95 2.18 -20.32
C VAL A 179 15.61 1.49 -20.04
N SER A 180 15.21 1.38 -18.77
CA SER A 180 13.97 0.70 -18.38
C SER A 180 13.37 1.30 -17.11
N CYS A 181 12.24 1.99 -17.26
CA CYS A 181 11.48 2.59 -16.17
C CYS A 181 10.08 1.98 -16.09
N PRO A 182 9.92 0.82 -15.42
CA PRO A 182 8.60 0.22 -15.26
C PRO A 182 7.70 1.16 -14.42
N GLY A 183 6.48 1.40 -14.91
CA GLY A 183 5.49 2.26 -14.22
C GLY A 183 4.98 1.65 -12.92
N LYS A 184 4.11 2.37 -12.18
CA LYS A 184 3.36 1.82 -11.04
C LYS A 184 2.21 0.94 -11.52
N ALA A 185 1.67 0.08 -10.67
CA ALA A 185 0.41 -0.63 -10.94
C ALA A 185 -0.74 0.00 -10.16
N MET A 186 -1.82 0.40 -10.83
CA MET A 186 -2.96 1.02 -10.15
C MET A 186 -3.86 -0.02 -9.49
N ARG A 187 -4.46 0.37 -8.36
CA ARG A 187 -5.48 -0.42 -7.69
C ARG A 187 -6.84 -0.15 -8.31
N LEU A 188 -7.71 -1.15 -8.27
CA LEU A 188 -9.12 -0.99 -8.54
C LEU A 188 -9.79 -0.21 -7.39
N MET A 189 -10.56 0.81 -7.75
CA MET A 189 -11.36 1.65 -6.88
C MET A 189 -12.79 1.13 -6.81
N ALA A 190 -13.35 1.06 -5.61
CA ALA A 190 -14.75 0.70 -5.44
C ALA A 190 -15.67 1.75 -6.08
N ALA A 191 -16.75 1.31 -6.73
CA ALA A 191 -17.59 2.18 -7.54
C ALA A 191 -18.35 3.24 -6.73
N ASP A 192 -18.72 2.90 -5.49
CA ASP A 192 -19.30 3.79 -4.50
C ASP A 192 -18.33 4.89 -4.06
N LEU A 193 -17.07 4.54 -3.81
CA LEU A 193 -16.02 5.51 -3.50
C LEU A 193 -15.75 6.45 -4.69
N ALA A 194 -15.73 5.91 -5.91
CA ALA A 194 -15.58 6.73 -7.11
C ALA A 194 -16.77 7.68 -7.31
N ALA A 195 -17.98 7.25 -6.97
CA ALA A 195 -19.17 8.11 -6.99
C ALA A 195 -19.08 9.22 -5.94
N TRP A 196 -18.58 8.93 -4.74
CA TRP A 196 -18.38 9.93 -3.69
C TRP A 196 -17.30 10.97 -4.05
N HIS A 197 -16.18 10.55 -4.65
CA HIS A 197 -15.20 11.50 -5.17
C HIS A 197 -15.83 12.46 -6.20
N ARG A 198 -16.63 11.92 -7.14
CA ARG A 198 -17.33 12.76 -8.13
C ARG A 198 -18.37 13.69 -7.52
N SER A 199 -19.09 13.27 -6.49
CA SER A 199 -20.11 14.12 -5.85
C SER A 199 -19.52 15.33 -5.12
N THR A 200 -18.23 15.29 -4.78
CA THR A 200 -17.47 16.40 -4.19
C THR A 200 -16.66 17.19 -5.22
N GLY A 201 -16.88 16.95 -6.52
CA GLY A 201 -16.16 17.60 -7.61
C GLY A 201 -14.77 17.03 -7.89
N GLY A 202 -14.41 15.91 -7.25
CA GLY A 202 -13.18 15.18 -7.52
C GLY A 202 -13.28 14.23 -8.72
N ASP A 203 -12.14 13.67 -9.09
CA ASP A 203 -11.99 12.66 -10.15
C ASP A 203 -11.09 11.52 -9.67
N VAL A 204 -10.88 10.50 -10.51
CA VAL A 204 -9.91 9.44 -10.24
C VAL A 204 -8.50 10.02 -10.02
N ASP A 205 -7.71 9.32 -9.20
CA ASP A 205 -6.32 9.71 -8.91
C ASP A 205 -5.55 10.00 -10.21
N PRO A 206 -4.83 11.14 -10.34
CA PRO A 206 -4.10 11.48 -11.56
C PRO A 206 -3.10 10.42 -12.02
N GLY A 207 -2.57 9.61 -11.09
CA GLY A 207 -1.72 8.46 -11.40
C GLY A 207 -2.41 7.40 -12.25
N THR A 208 -3.74 7.35 -12.25
CA THR A 208 -4.53 6.50 -13.15
C THR A 208 -4.33 6.88 -14.61
N ARG A 209 -4.23 8.18 -14.92
CA ARG A 209 -3.94 8.66 -16.27
C ARG A 209 -2.53 8.29 -16.72
N VAL A 210 -1.55 8.40 -15.82
CA VAL A 210 -0.17 7.95 -16.10
C VAL A 210 -0.13 6.45 -16.37
N TRP A 211 -0.79 5.65 -15.52
CA TRP A 211 -0.91 4.20 -15.71
C TRP A 211 -1.55 3.82 -17.04
N ALA A 212 -2.61 4.52 -17.45
CA ALA A 212 -3.29 4.23 -18.70
C ALA A 212 -2.43 4.53 -19.93
N ALA A 213 -1.57 5.55 -19.85
CA ALA A 213 -0.72 6.01 -20.95
C ALA A 213 0.54 5.15 -21.17
N LEU A 214 1.01 4.42 -20.15
CA LEU A 214 2.25 3.65 -20.22
C LEU A 214 2.02 2.18 -20.59
N PRO A 215 3.01 1.46 -21.13
CA PRO A 215 2.94 0.01 -21.20
C PRO A 215 2.79 -0.60 -19.80
N PRO A 216 2.07 -1.72 -19.65
CA PRO A 216 1.98 -2.42 -18.39
C PRO A 216 3.37 -2.83 -17.85
N PRO A 217 3.58 -2.78 -16.53
CA PRO A 217 4.89 -3.03 -15.94
C PRO A 217 5.40 -4.45 -16.14
N TRP A 218 4.51 -5.42 -16.37
CA TRP A 218 4.94 -6.79 -16.70
C TRP A 218 5.55 -6.88 -18.08
N GLU A 219 5.02 -6.17 -19.07
CA GLU A 219 5.57 -6.09 -20.43
C GLU A 219 6.90 -5.32 -20.47
N VAL A 220 7.04 -4.28 -19.64
CA VAL A 220 8.31 -3.56 -19.52
C VAL A 220 9.38 -4.44 -18.88
N LEU A 221 9.01 -5.17 -17.81
CA LEU A 221 9.97 -5.98 -17.06
C LEU A 221 10.38 -7.26 -17.77
N ASP A 222 9.51 -7.85 -18.60
CA ASP A 222 9.86 -9.02 -19.42
C ASP A 222 10.51 -8.65 -20.77
N GLY A 223 10.56 -7.35 -21.10
CA GLY A 223 11.21 -6.82 -22.30
C GLY A 223 10.34 -6.89 -23.56
N THR A 224 9.06 -7.19 -23.43
CA THR A 224 8.12 -7.19 -24.57
C THR A 224 7.65 -5.78 -24.95
N ALA A 225 7.76 -4.81 -24.05
CA ALA A 225 7.55 -3.39 -24.33
C ALA A 225 8.73 -2.53 -23.84
N SER A 226 9.02 -1.45 -24.56
CA SER A 226 9.95 -0.41 -24.12
C SER A 226 9.22 0.65 -23.30
N CYS A 227 9.83 1.10 -22.22
CA CYS A 227 9.38 2.24 -21.43
C CYS A 227 10.58 2.84 -20.71
N THR A 228 10.96 4.05 -21.10
CA THR A 228 12.10 4.80 -20.57
C THR A 228 11.66 5.77 -19.48
N ARG A 229 12.61 6.37 -18.76
CA ARG A 229 12.32 7.47 -17.84
C ARG A 229 11.56 8.59 -18.55
N ALA A 230 12.00 8.97 -19.76
CA ALA A 230 11.38 10.05 -20.54
C ALA A 230 9.89 9.79 -20.82
N ASP A 231 9.52 8.55 -21.15
CA ASP A 231 8.13 8.15 -21.38
C ASP A 231 7.28 8.32 -20.12
N VAL A 232 7.80 7.88 -18.98
CA VAL A 232 7.12 8.00 -17.67
C VAL A 232 6.96 9.47 -17.27
N GLU A 233 7.99 10.28 -17.44
CA GLU A 233 7.90 11.71 -17.12
C GLU A 233 6.92 12.46 -18.03
N ALA A 234 6.91 12.15 -19.33
CA ALA A 234 5.95 12.72 -20.26
C ALA A 234 4.51 12.39 -19.85
N ALA A 235 4.24 11.12 -19.50
CA ALA A 235 2.94 10.70 -18.99
C ALA A 235 2.57 11.41 -17.67
N CYS A 236 3.53 11.58 -16.74
CA CYS A 236 3.32 12.33 -15.50
C CYS A 236 2.95 13.79 -15.76
N ARG A 237 3.71 14.48 -16.62
CA ARG A 237 3.46 15.88 -16.97
C ARG A 237 2.08 16.08 -17.59
N THR A 238 1.68 15.21 -18.52
CA THR A 238 0.33 15.21 -19.11
C THR A 238 -0.77 15.00 -18.06
N ALA A 239 -0.50 14.23 -17.02
CA ALA A 239 -1.43 14.03 -15.90
C ALA A 239 -1.41 15.17 -14.85
N GLY A 240 -0.52 16.16 -14.99
CA GLY A 240 -0.33 17.23 -14.00
C GLY A 240 0.44 16.79 -12.75
N LEU A 241 1.28 15.76 -12.88
CA LEU A 241 2.12 15.23 -11.80
C LEU A 241 3.60 15.58 -12.00
N ASP A 242 4.27 15.92 -10.91
CA ASP A 242 5.73 15.97 -10.84
C ASP A 242 6.26 14.53 -10.70
N PRO A 243 7.01 14.00 -11.68
CA PRO A 243 7.38 12.58 -11.75
C PRO A 243 8.26 12.13 -10.58
N GLU A 244 9.12 13.01 -10.06
CA GLU A 244 9.99 12.70 -8.92
C GLU A 244 9.21 12.78 -7.60
N LYS A 245 8.53 13.89 -7.35
CA LYS A 245 7.79 14.11 -6.09
C LYS A 245 6.67 13.10 -5.89
N SER A 246 6.04 12.67 -6.97
CA SER A 246 5.01 11.65 -6.91
C SER A 246 5.58 10.22 -6.92
N GLY A 247 6.89 10.04 -7.07
CA GLY A 247 7.57 8.74 -6.93
C GLY A 247 7.48 7.84 -8.16
N TRP A 248 7.31 8.42 -9.35
CA TRP A 248 7.33 7.69 -10.63
C TRP A 248 8.75 7.48 -11.15
N THR A 249 9.65 8.45 -11.02
CA THR A 249 11.04 8.32 -11.53
C THR A 249 12.11 8.44 -10.46
N ALA A 250 11.71 8.67 -9.22
CA ALA A 250 12.58 8.75 -8.06
C ALA A 250 11.92 8.10 -6.84
N PRO A 251 12.67 7.80 -5.75
CA PRO A 251 12.07 7.49 -4.47
C PRO A 251 11.17 8.64 -4.02
N ALA A 252 10.01 8.33 -3.43
CA ALA A 252 9.14 9.37 -2.91
C ALA A 252 9.91 10.23 -1.88
N PRO A 253 9.73 11.56 -1.90
CA PRO A 253 10.44 12.46 -1.02
C PRO A 253 10.12 12.14 0.45
N LYS A 254 11.05 12.50 1.34
CA LYS A 254 10.85 12.35 2.79
C LYS A 254 9.60 13.13 3.19
N ARG A 255 8.58 12.42 3.66
CA ARG A 255 7.37 13.02 4.24
C ARG A 255 7.69 13.58 5.61
N ARG A 256 6.98 14.63 6.02
CA ARG A 256 7.01 15.13 7.40
C ARG A 256 6.62 14.01 8.37
N VAL A 257 7.26 14.01 9.53
CA VAL A 257 6.90 13.13 10.65
C VAL A 257 5.44 13.39 11.00
N ALA A 258 4.63 12.33 11.05
CA ALA A 258 3.24 12.46 11.44
C ALA A 258 3.13 12.70 12.95
N VAL A 259 2.15 13.51 13.35
CA VAL A 259 1.78 13.63 14.76
C VAL A 259 1.23 12.29 15.22
N PHE A 260 1.69 11.82 16.38
CA PHE A 260 1.15 10.60 16.94
C PHE A 260 -0.34 10.77 17.29
N ARG A 261 -1.15 9.82 16.85
CA ARG A 261 -2.57 9.71 17.23
C ARG A 261 -2.87 8.27 17.66
N PRO A 262 -3.55 8.07 18.80
CA PRO A 262 -4.09 6.77 19.16
C PRO A 262 -4.92 6.21 18.01
N THR A 263 -4.84 4.89 17.79
CA THR A 263 -5.65 4.23 16.78
C THR A 263 -7.13 4.39 17.13
N PRO A 264 -7.96 5.00 16.26
CA PRO A 264 -9.38 5.11 16.53
C PRO A 264 -10.07 3.75 16.39
N GLU A 265 -11.25 3.62 17.00
CA GLU A 265 -12.14 2.51 16.69
C GLU A 265 -12.77 2.73 15.31
N LEU A 266 -12.83 1.66 14.51
CA LEU A 266 -13.33 1.75 13.13
C LEU A 266 -14.57 0.87 12.94
N VAL A 267 -15.57 1.44 12.26
CA VAL A 267 -16.76 0.75 11.75
C VAL A 267 -16.75 0.87 10.24
N HIS A 268 -16.38 -0.22 9.56
CA HIS A 268 -16.18 -0.21 8.11
C HIS A 268 -15.36 1.00 7.64
N GLY A 269 -14.24 1.29 8.32
CA GLY A 269 -13.32 2.39 8.02
C GLY A 269 -13.79 3.79 8.45
N VAL A 270 -14.98 3.96 9.02
CA VAL A 270 -15.39 5.22 9.65
C VAL A 270 -14.91 5.24 11.10
N ALA A 271 -14.24 6.33 11.52
CA ALA A 271 -13.78 6.51 12.89
C ALA A 271 -14.92 6.77 13.87
N VAL A 272 -14.88 6.06 15.00
CA VAL A 272 -15.85 6.13 16.09
C VAL A 272 -15.09 6.36 17.39
N ALA A 273 -15.58 7.29 18.21
CA ALA A 273 -14.90 7.72 19.44
C ALA A 273 -14.88 6.65 20.55
N ASP A 274 -15.86 5.75 20.56
CA ASP A 274 -16.10 4.81 21.65
C ASP A 274 -16.25 3.35 21.14
N PRO A 275 -15.55 2.38 21.77
CA PRO A 275 -15.57 0.97 21.34
C PRO A 275 -16.91 0.28 21.52
N VAL A 276 -17.72 0.67 22.51
CA VAL A 276 -19.06 0.10 22.73
C VAL A 276 -19.99 0.53 21.60
N TRP A 277 -19.96 1.82 21.25
CA TRP A 277 -20.66 2.35 20.08
C TRP A 277 -20.17 1.72 18.78
N ALA A 278 -18.86 1.56 18.60
CA ALA A 278 -18.31 0.92 17.41
C ALA A 278 -18.81 -0.54 17.26
N ALA A 279 -18.89 -1.29 18.36
CA ALA A 279 -19.44 -2.64 18.37
C ALA A 279 -20.95 -2.67 18.02
N LEU A 280 -21.73 -1.74 18.59
CA LEU A 280 -23.16 -1.60 18.31
C LEU A 280 -23.41 -1.28 16.83
N LEU A 281 -22.71 -0.27 16.29
CA LEU A 281 -22.86 0.17 14.91
C LEU A 281 -22.47 -0.95 13.91
N ARG A 282 -21.39 -1.69 14.17
CA ARG A 282 -21.02 -2.90 13.39
C ARG A 282 -22.13 -3.95 13.42
N ARG A 283 -22.68 -4.24 14.61
CA ARG A 283 -23.75 -5.24 14.77
C ARG A 283 -25.03 -4.82 14.07
N ALA A 284 -25.34 -3.53 14.09
CA ALA A 284 -26.48 -2.93 13.41
C ALA A 284 -26.33 -2.91 11.88
N GLY A 285 -25.12 -3.13 11.34
CA GLY A 285 -24.84 -3.10 9.91
C GLY A 285 -24.58 -1.70 9.35
N VAL A 286 -24.35 -0.71 10.21
CA VAL A 286 -24.08 0.68 9.80
C VAL A 286 -22.77 0.75 9.00
N PHE A 287 -22.77 1.52 7.91
CA PHE A 287 -21.66 1.67 6.94
C PHE A 287 -21.27 0.38 6.17
N SER A 288 -22.00 -0.72 6.34
CA SER A 288 -21.66 -2.00 5.69
C SER A 288 -22.20 -2.15 4.26
N GLY A 289 -22.99 -1.18 3.79
CA GLY A 289 -23.78 -1.27 2.56
C GLY A 289 -24.99 -2.21 2.66
N ARG A 290 -25.25 -2.80 3.84
CA ARG A 290 -26.43 -3.62 4.13
C ARG A 290 -27.51 -2.78 4.80
N THR A 291 -28.76 -3.24 4.71
CA THR A 291 -29.87 -2.66 5.46
C THR A 291 -29.57 -2.71 6.96
N VAL A 292 -29.76 -1.58 7.63
CA VAL A 292 -29.61 -1.49 9.09
C VAL A 292 -30.63 -2.41 9.75
N ARG A 293 -30.17 -3.18 10.73
CA ARG A 293 -31.03 -4.09 11.49
C ARG A 293 -32.15 -3.32 12.20
N PRO A 294 -33.44 -3.64 11.96
CA PRO A 294 -34.55 -2.87 12.52
C PRO A 294 -34.55 -2.80 14.05
N ASP A 295 -34.15 -3.88 14.73
CA ASP A 295 -34.08 -3.97 16.19
C ASP A 295 -33.01 -3.08 16.82
N LEU A 296 -32.02 -2.64 16.03
CA LEU A 296 -30.90 -1.80 16.48
C LEU A 296 -30.93 -0.39 15.85
N ALA A 297 -31.89 -0.11 14.98
CA ALA A 297 -31.98 1.15 14.25
C ALA A 297 -32.14 2.38 15.18
N PRO A 298 -32.96 2.36 16.26
CA PRO A 298 -33.08 3.50 17.17
C PRO A 298 -31.77 3.83 17.89
N ASP A 299 -31.06 2.81 18.35
CA ASP A 299 -29.77 3.00 19.04
C ASP A 299 -28.69 3.46 18.07
N ALA A 300 -28.64 2.90 16.86
CA ALA A 300 -27.73 3.33 15.82
C ALA A 300 -27.95 4.81 15.45
N LEU A 301 -29.20 5.22 15.25
CA LEU A 301 -29.54 6.62 14.96
C LEU A 301 -29.12 7.55 16.10
N ARG A 302 -29.39 7.16 17.35
CA ARG A 302 -28.95 7.92 18.54
C ARG A 302 -27.44 8.10 18.56
N GLY A 303 -26.67 7.04 18.29
CA GLY A 303 -25.22 7.12 18.21
C GLY A 303 -24.76 8.08 17.12
N LEU A 304 -25.30 7.94 15.90
CA LEU A 304 -24.97 8.79 14.76
C LEU A 304 -25.26 10.29 15.01
N GLN A 305 -26.38 10.60 15.67
CA GLN A 305 -26.77 11.97 16.04
C GLN A 305 -26.01 12.50 17.26
N GLY A 306 -25.55 11.60 18.15
CA GLY A 306 -24.84 11.93 19.38
C GLY A 306 -23.36 12.27 19.19
N GLY A 307 -22.88 12.38 17.95
CA GLY A 307 -21.49 12.76 17.67
C GLY A 307 -20.46 11.66 17.96
N VAL A 308 -20.88 10.39 18.05
CA VAL A 308 -19.94 9.26 18.29
C VAL A 308 -19.08 8.96 17.05
N VAL A 309 -19.49 9.42 15.88
CA VAL A 309 -18.71 9.34 14.63
C VAL A 309 -17.80 10.56 14.54
N THR A 310 -16.50 10.32 14.45
CA THR A 310 -15.48 11.37 14.43
C THR A 310 -14.74 11.47 13.10
N GLY A 311 -14.97 10.52 12.19
CA GLY A 311 -14.38 10.52 10.85
C GLY A 311 -15.27 11.19 9.81
N ASP A 312 -14.69 11.53 8.66
CA ASP A 312 -15.43 12.13 7.54
C ASP A 312 -16.52 11.17 7.03
N LEU A 313 -17.74 11.67 6.88
CA LEU A 313 -18.86 10.94 6.26
C LEU A 313 -19.18 11.53 4.88
N PRO A 314 -19.64 10.70 3.92
CA PRO A 314 -20.33 11.24 2.76
C PRO A 314 -21.53 12.05 3.24
N PRO A 315 -21.86 13.20 2.61
CA PRO A 315 -23.13 13.86 2.90
C PRO A 315 -24.24 12.84 2.70
N ILE A 316 -25.06 12.66 3.73
CA ILE A 316 -26.25 11.81 3.66
C ILE A 316 -27.16 12.49 2.62
N VAL A 317 -27.16 11.97 1.40
CA VAL A 317 -28.19 12.35 0.44
C VAL A 317 -29.46 11.75 0.99
N GLU A 318 -30.35 12.60 1.51
CA GLU A 318 -31.71 12.22 1.87
C GLU A 318 -32.36 11.63 0.62
N THR A 319 -32.37 10.31 0.50
CA THR A 319 -33.26 9.63 -0.43
C THR A 319 -34.66 9.73 0.17
N ASN A 320 -35.42 10.71 -0.30
CA ASN A 320 -36.88 10.69 -0.24
C ASN A 320 -37.42 9.47 -0.99
#